data_AF-A0A6J6S891-F1
#
_entry.id   AF-A0A6J6S891-F1
#
_cell.length_a   1.000
_cell.length_b   1.000
_cell.length_c   1.000
_cell.angle_alpha   90.00
_cell.angle_beta   90.00
_cell.angle_gamma   90.00
#
_symmetry.space_group_name_H-M   'P 1'
#
loop_
_entity.id
_entity.type
_entity.pdbx_description
1 polymer ?
#
loop_
_entity_poly.entity_id
_entity_poly.type
_entity_poly.pdbx_seq_one_letter_code
_entity_poly.pdbx_strand_id
1 'polypeptide(L)'
;MTLTAACSGSSVLTVTPNASFTNSSGAGAFYLNTITVSGIPGGCAGVDFNISVYDSTTSTPLSMFNTSSKVATVWNNAGTFQAGTGSTGLSVSSGSGTFTVTFTNPVALASNVAKLSLQSSTHAPYVCATDGVCAVGDTSASGGTIFYYSVAAFTETGTACASNCHYLEYAPLTWMGTSAEGPYNFFQTVSNTYAGSLISGTFDNFGSGYNNTAVLIAAGDTQGAPSRAKAYTGPNGDTTGQWFVPSRFELNALYDSAAKSLTTFNPSDYHTSTMASAGQCKSLNFQNRSNNAQNCSVNNPYRMRPIRAW
;
A
#
# COMPACT_ATOMS: atom_id res chain seq x y z
N MET A 1 -11.86 -20.15 -24.60
CA MET A 1 -11.11 -19.54 -25.73
C MET A 1 -9.62 -19.57 -25.38
N THR A 2 -8.71 -19.80 -26.33
CA THR A 2 -7.26 -19.86 -26.08
C THR A 2 -6.59 -18.53 -26.45
N LEU A 3 -5.83 -17.94 -25.53
CA LEU A 3 -5.18 -16.63 -25.69
C LEU A 3 -3.70 -16.71 -25.26
N THR A 4 -2.85 -15.89 -25.88
CA THR A 4 -1.45 -15.68 -25.48
C THR A 4 -1.28 -14.24 -25.00
N ALA A 5 -0.99 -14.06 -23.71
CA ALA A 5 -0.62 -12.77 -23.12
C ALA A 5 0.91 -12.62 -23.14
N ALA A 6 1.45 -11.40 -23.11
CA ALA A 6 2.90 -11.22 -23.21
C ALA A 6 3.68 -11.93 -22.06
N CYS A 7 3.08 -12.05 -20.87
CA CYS A 7 3.69 -12.82 -19.78
C CYS A 7 3.54 -14.34 -19.92
N SER A 8 2.59 -14.84 -20.72
CA SER A 8 2.32 -16.29 -20.82
C SER A 8 3.39 -17.04 -21.61
N GLY A 9 4.22 -16.34 -22.39
CA GLY A 9 5.24 -16.94 -23.23
C GLY A 9 4.63 -17.99 -24.16
N SER A 10 5.11 -19.23 -24.07
CA SER A 10 4.58 -20.38 -24.81
C SER A 10 3.37 -21.06 -24.14
N SER A 11 2.98 -20.64 -22.94
CA SER A 11 1.83 -21.20 -22.24
C SER A 11 0.54 -20.70 -22.87
N VAL A 12 -0.37 -21.63 -23.18
CA VAL A 12 -1.71 -21.32 -23.68
C VAL A 12 -2.61 -20.99 -22.49
N LEU A 13 -3.14 -19.77 -22.45
CA LEU A 13 -4.11 -19.37 -21.44
C LEU A 13 -5.53 -19.75 -21.89
N THR A 14 -6.32 -20.28 -20.96
CA THR A 14 -7.75 -20.52 -21.18
C THR A 14 -8.55 -19.43 -20.48
N VAL A 15 -9.37 -18.72 -21.26
CA VAL A 15 -10.31 -17.72 -20.74
C VAL A 15 -11.74 -18.20 -20.91
N THR A 16 -12.49 -18.15 -19.80
CA THR A 16 -13.86 -18.64 -19.66
C THR A 16 -14.76 -17.52 -19.10
N PRO A 17 -15.50 -16.80 -19.95
CA PRO A 17 -16.53 -15.88 -19.50
C PRO A 17 -17.78 -16.64 -19.05
N ASN A 18 -18.41 -16.20 -17.96
CA ASN A 18 -19.73 -16.70 -17.54
C ASN A 18 -20.72 -15.55 -17.37
N ALA A 19 -21.95 -15.79 -17.82
CA ALA A 19 -23.06 -14.86 -17.64
C ALA A 19 -23.91 -15.24 -16.41
N SER A 20 -24.56 -14.26 -15.80
CA SER A 20 -25.62 -14.46 -14.81
C SER A 20 -26.88 -13.70 -15.19
N PHE A 21 -28.03 -14.20 -14.76
CA PHE A 21 -29.31 -13.55 -14.98
C PHE A 21 -29.64 -12.59 -13.83
N THR A 22 -30.01 -11.36 -14.18
CA THR A 22 -30.53 -10.36 -13.23
C THR A 22 -32.00 -10.13 -13.51
N ASN A 23 -32.85 -10.28 -12.49
CA ASN A 23 -34.29 -10.09 -12.63
C ASN A 23 -34.65 -8.60 -12.60
N SER A 24 -35.35 -8.11 -13.62
CA SER A 24 -35.88 -6.75 -13.71
C SER A 24 -37.33 -6.75 -14.19
N SER A 25 -38.11 -5.75 -13.76
CA SER A 25 -39.50 -5.55 -14.20
C SER A 25 -39.61 -5.49 -15.72
N GLY A 26 -40.37 -6.42 -16.32
CA GLY A 26 -40.66 -6.46 -17.76
C GLY A 26 -39.89 -7.53 -18.56
N ALA A 27 -38.82 -8.07 -18.00
CA ALA A 27 -38.03 -9.26 -18.37
C ALA A 27 -36.62 -9.03 -17.78
N GLY A 28 -36.02 -10.04 -17.16
CA GLY A 28 -34.62 -9.92 -16.71
C GLY A 28 -33.64 -10.00 -17.89
N ALA A 29 -32.35 -9.81 -17.60
CA ALA A 29 -31.29 -9.84 -18.61
C ALA A 29 -30.09 -10.68 -18.15
N PHE A 30 -29.39 -11.30 -19.12
CA PHE A 30 -28.11 -11.94 -18.87
C PHE A 30 -26.98 -10.94 -19.05
N TYR A 31 -26.18 -10.77 -18.00
CA TYR A 31 -24.98 -9.95 -18.01
C TYR A 31 -23.74 -10.81 -17.92
N LEU A 32 -22.65 -10.38 -18.57
CA LEU A 32 -21.33 -10.94 -18.30
C LEU A 32 -20.99 -10.66 -16.83
N ASN A 33 -20.83 -11.72 -16.03
CA ASN A 33 -20.70 -11.61 -14.58
C ASN A 33 -19.29 -11.96 -14.10
N THR A 34 -18.73 -13.03 -14.66
CA THR A 34 -17.39 -13.48 -14.28
C THR A 34 -16.54 -13.80 -15.49
N ILE A 35 -15.23 -13.68 -15.30
CA ILE A 35 -14.23 -14.14 -16.27
C ILE A 35 -13.18 -14.93 -15.48
N THR A 36 -13.04 -16.21 -15.83
CA THR A 36 -11.99 -17.06 -15.27
C THR A 36 -10.85 -17.20 -16.27
N VAL A 37 -9.62 -16.97 -15.82
CA VAL A 37 -8.40 -17.17 -16.60
C VAL A 37 -7.59 -18.27 -15.94
N SER A 38 -7.09 -19.23 -16.71
CA SER A 38 -6.32 -20.37 -16.23
C SER A 38 -5.16 -20.71 -17.17
N GLY A 39 -4.19 -21.49 -16.68
CA GLY A 39 -2.97 -21.84 -17.42
C GLY A 39 -1.86 -20.79 -17.30
N ILE A 40 -1.95 -19.89 -16.31
CA ILE A 40 -0.98 -18.81 -16.11
C ILE A 40 0.33 -19.40 -15.56
N PRO A 41 1.48 -19.22 -16.26
CA PRO A 41 2.75 -19.74 -15.78
C PRO A 41 3.28 -18.94 -14.60
N GLY A 42 4.11 -19.59 -13.75
CA GLY A 42 4.73 -18.94 -12.58
C GLY A 42 5.63 -17.74 -12.91
N GLY A 43 6.12 -17.64 -14.15
CA GLY A 43 6.95 -16.52 -14.63
C GLY A 43 6.20 -15.19 -14.79
N CYS A 44 4.88 -15.15 -14.64
CA CYS A 44 4.08 -13.92 -14.74
C CYS A 44 4.06 -13.09 -13.44
N ALA A 45 4.90 -13.36 -12.44
CA ALA A 45 4.89 -12.58 -11.20
C ALA A 45 5.21 -11.09 -11.46
N GLY A 46 4.45 -10.18 -10.84
CA GLY A 46 4.66 -8.73 -10.96
C GLY A 46 4.03 -8.08 -12.20
N VAL A 47 3.22 -8.80 -12.98
CA VAL A 47 2.50 -8.25 -14.15
C VAL A 47 1.02 -8.02 -13.83
N ASP A 48 0.42 -7.07 -14.55
CA ASP A 48 -1.02 -6.86 -14.59
C ASP A 48 -1.62 -7.57 -15.80
N PHE A 49 -2.74 -8.27 -15.60
CA PHE A 49 -3.59 -8.84 -16.64
C PHE A 49 -4.77 -7.91 -16.90
N ASN A 50 -4.79 -7.29 -18.07
CA ASN A 50 -5.83 -6.37 -18.51
C ASN A 50 -6.82 -7.09 -19.42
N ILE A 51 -8.08 -7.17 -19.00
CA ILE A 51 -9.16 -7.83 -19.72
C ILE A 51 -10.09 -6.78 -20.30
N SER A 52 -10.39 -6.87 -21.60
CA SER A 52 -11.43 -6.06 -22.25
C SER A 52 -12.36 -6.95 -23.07
N VAL A 53 -13.61 -6.55 -23.23
CA VAL A 53 -14.58 -7.25 -24.07
C VAL A 53 -15.14 -6.35 -25.14
N TYR A 54 -15.54 -6.93 -26.26
CA TYR A 54 -15.97 -6.23 -27.47
C TYR A 54 -17.20 -6.90 -28.06
N ASP A 55 -17.95 -6.13 -28.84
CA ASP A 55 -18.98 -6.66 -29.70
C ASP A 55 -18.39 -7.31 -30.98
N SER A 56 -19.28 -7.80 -31.83
CA SER A 56 -18.89 -8.49 -33.06
C SER A 56 -18.42 -7.52 -34.15
N THR A 57 -18.86 -6.26 -34.11
CA THR A 57 -18.80 -5.32 -35.23
C THR A 57 -17.71 -4.26 -35.07
N THR A 58 -17.42 -3.83 -33.85
CA THR A 58 -16.46 -2.77 -33.53
C THR A 58 -15.18 -3.34 -32.92
N SER A 59 -14.15 -2.50 -32.87
CA SER A 59 -12.93 -2.75 -32.10
C SER A 59 -12.87 -1.89 -30.83
N THR A 60 -14.02 -1.38 -30.38
CA THR A 60 -14.10 -0.53 -29.19
C THR A 60 -14.51 -1.34 -27.96
N PRO A 61 -13.78 -1.26 -26.84
CA PRO A 61 -14.16 -1.98 -25.62
C PRO A 61 -15.53 -1.55 -25.09
N LEU A 62 -16.35 -2.54 -24.72
CA LEU A 62 -17.62 -2.37 -24.03
C LEU A 62 -17.38 -2.06 -22.55
N SER A 63 -18.28 -1.28 -21.94
CA SER A 63 -18.33 -1.16 -20.49
C SER A 63 -18.74 -2.50 -19.88
N MET A 64 -17.96 -3.00 -18.93
CA MET A 64 -18.18 -4.28 -18.25
C MET A 64 -18.81 -4.11 -16.87
N PHE A 65 -18.36 -3.13 -16.09
CA PHE A 65 -18.80 -2.89 -14.70
C PHE A 65 -18.82 -1.40 -14.34
N ASN A 66 -19.43 -1.05 -13.21
CA ASN A 66 -19.50 0.31 -12.66
C ASN A 66 -19.91 1.39 -13.69
N THR A 67 -20.93 1.10 -14.50
CA THR A 67 -21.47 2.00 -15.54
C THR A 67 -20.58 2.16 -16.77
N SER A 68 -19.29 2.44 -16.61
CA SER A 68 -18.41 2.84 -17.71
C SER A 68 -17.04 2.15 -17.76
N SER A 69 -16.71 1.27 -16.81
CA SER A 69 -15.38 0.63 -16.77
C SER A 69 -15.22 -0.38 -17.90
N LYS A 70 -14.18 -0.19 -18.71
CA LYS A 70 -13.93 -0.96 -19.95
C LYS A 70 -12.79 -1.98 -19.85
N VAL A 71 -12.00 -1.90 -18.78
CA VAL A 71 -10.85 -2.77 -18.54
C VAL A 71 -10.97 -3.31 -17.11
N ALA A 72 -10.80 -4.61 -16.97
CA ALA A 72 -10.64 -5.26 -15.67
C ALA A 72 -9.17 -5.65 -15.50
N THR A 73 -8.52 -5.14 -14.45
CA THR A 73 -7.10 -5.35 -14.21
C THR A 73 -6.92 -6.34 -13.06
N VAL A 74 -6.09 -7.37 -13.26
CA VAL A 74 -5.73 -8.33 -12.23
C VAL A 74 -4.23 -8.38 -12.06
N TRP A 75 -3.74 -8.03 -10.87
CA TRP A 75 -2.32 -8.08 -10.55
C TRP A 75 -1.93 -9.49 -10.08
N ASN A 76 -0.82 -10.00 -10.61
CA ASN A 76 -0.16 -11.22 -10.11
C ASN A 76 0.89 -10.87 -9.06
N ASN A 77 0.49 -10.85 -7.80
CA ASN A 77 1.35 -10.67 -6.64
C ASN A 77 2.05 -11.98 -6.27
N ALA A 78 3.17 -12.26 -6.96
CA ALA A 78 4.03 -13.42 -6.71
C ALA A 78 3.28 -14.78 -6.68
N GLY A 79 2.32 -14.97 -7.59
CA GLY A 79 1.52 -16.19 -7.71
C GLY A 79 0.15 -16.11 -7.05
N THR A 80 -0.13 -15.05 -6.29
CA THR A 80 -1.47 -14.72 -5.79
C THR A 80 -2.09 -13.62 -6.65
N PHE A 81 -3.31 -13.83 -7.13
CA PHE A 81 -4.00 -12.87 -8.00
C PHE A 81 -4.94 -11.98 -7.18
N GLN A 82 -4.88 -10.67 -7.43
CA GLN A 82 -5.71 -9.68 -6.77
C GLN A 82 -6.13 -8.59 -7.76
N ALA A 83 -7.11 -7.76 -7.40
CA ALA A 83 -7.53 -6.63 -8.23
C ALA A 83 -6.35 -5.67 -8.45
N GLY A 84 -6.13 -5.25 -9.70
CA GLY A 84 -5.12 -4.26 -10.07
C GLY A 84 -5.71 -2.86 -10.30
N THR A 85 -4.87 -1.91 -10.73
CA THR A 85 -5.24 -0.50 -10.94
C THR A 85 -6.54 -0.32 -11.73
N GLY A 86 -7.45 0.52 -11.21
CA GLY A 86 -8.73 0.89 -11.85
C GLY A 86 -9.84 -0.17 -11.72
N SER A 87 -9.66 -1.16 -10.85
CA SER A 87 -10.57 -2.31 -10.69
C SER A 87 -11.54 -2.17 -9.51
N THR A 88 -11.92 -0.95 -9.13
CA THR A 88 -13.02 -0.74 -8.18
C THR A 88 -14.29 -1.38 -8.74
N GLY A 89 -15.09 -2.09 -7.94
CA GLY A 89 -16.34 -2.74 -8.39
C GLY A 89 -16.19 -4.10 -9.05
N LEU A 90 -15.02 -4.75 -8.87
CA LEU A 90 -14.85 -6.19 -9.08
C LEU A 90 -14.16 -6.83 -7.87
N SER A 91 -14.24 -8.15 -7.78
CA SER A 91 -13.48 -8.97 -6.84
C SER A 91 -12.70 -10.05 -7.58
N VAL A 92 -11.54 -10.45 -7.04
CA VAL A 92 -10.69 -11.50 -7.63
C VAL A 92 -10.60 -12.68 -6.66
N SER A 93 -11.00 -13.86 -7.14
CA SER A 93 -10.68 -15.13 -6.49
C SER A 93 -9.42 -15.72 -7.12
N SER A 94 -8.44 -16.09 -6.30
CA SER A 94 -7.15 -16.60 -6.76
C SER A 94 -7.02 -18.11 -6.54
N GLY A 95 -6.38 -18.79 -7.50
CA GLY A 95 -5.89 -20.16 -7.37
C GLY A 95 -4.52 -20.32 -8.04
N SER A 96 -3.91 -21.50 -7.92
CA SER A 96 -2.61 -21.76 -8.55
C SER A 96 -2.73 -21.69 -10.09
N GLY A 97 -2.06 -20.70 -10.70
CA GLY A 97 -2.10 -20.49 -12.16
C GLY A 97 -3.46 -20.09 -12.71
N THR A 98 -4.38 -19.61 -11.86
CA THR A 98 -5.73 -19.22 -12.25
C THR A 98 -6.32 -18.13 -11.38
N PHE A 99 -7.18 -17.30 -11.95
CA PHE A 99 -8.01 -16.37 -11.20
C PHE A 99 -9.40 -16.27 -11.81
N THR A 100 -10.37 -15.86 -10.99
CA THR A 100 -11.73 -15.50 -11.41
C THR A 100 -12.02 -14.07 -11.00
N VAL A 101 -12.28 -13.21 -11.98
CA VAL A 101 -12.85 -11.87 -11.78
C VAL A 101 -14.36 -12.00 -11.67
N THR A 102 -14.95 -11.37 -10.67
CA THR A 102 -16.41 -11.21 -10.52
C THR A 102 -16.74 -9.73 -10.52
N PHE A 103 -17.67 -9.32 -11.38
CA PHE A 103 -18.12 -7.93 -11.48
C PHE A 103 -19.26 -7.68 -10.50
N THR A 104 -19.10 -6.72 -9.58
CA THR A 104 -20.10 -6.45 -8.54
C THR A 104 -21.36 -5.81 -9.12
N ASN A 105 -21.19 -4.94 -10.11
CA ASN A 105 -22.27 -4.26 -10.83
C ASN A 105 -22.06 -4.44 -12.35
N PRO A 106 -22.38 -5.62 -12.92
CA PRO A 106 -22.13 -5.89 -14.32
C PRO A 106 -23.08 -5.08 -15.21
N VAL A 107 -22.56 -4.50 -16.29
CA VAL A 107 -23.35 -3.69 -17.25
C VAL A 107 -23.27 -4.21 -18.69
N ALA A 108 -22.29 -5.06 -19.02
CA ALA A 108 -22.20 -5.69 -20.32
C ALA A 108 -23.26 -6.79 -20.48
N LEU A 109 -24.22 -6.58 -21.39
CA LEU A 109 -25.15 -7.65 -21.79
C LEU A 109 -24.37 -8.81 -22.41
N ALA A 110 -24.61 -10.02 -21.92
CA ALA A 110 -23.91 -11.22 -22.39
C ALA A 110 -24.11 -11.46 -23.90
N SER A 111 -25.28 -11.09 -24.44
CA SER A 111 -25.59 -11.17 -25.88
C SER A 111 -24.72 -10.26 -26.75
N ASN A 112 -24.16 -9.19 -26.19
CA ASN A 112 -23.36 -8.21 -26.92
C ASN A 112 -21.86 -8.52 -26.83
N VAL A 113 -21.44 -9.38 -25.91
CA VAL A 113 -20.05 -9.77 -25.75
C VAL A 113 -19.71 -10.87 -26.75
N ALA A 114 -18.96 -10.53 -27.79
CA ALA A 114 -18.57 -11.46 -28.85
C ALA A 114 -17.07 -11.80 -28.84
N LYS A 115 -16.23 -10.90 -28.33
CA LYS A 115 -14.77 -11.05 -28.30
C LYS A 115 -14.22 -10.60 -26.95
N LEU A 116 -13.08 -11.15 -26.58
CA LEU A 116 -12.32 -10.79 -25.38
C LEU A 116 -10.85 -10.62 -25.73
N SER A 117 -10.21 -9.62 -25.16
CA SER A 117 -8.76 -9.48 -25.14
C SER A 117 -8.24 -9.70 -23.72
N LEU A 118 -7.05 -10.31 -23.65
CA LEU A 118 -6.27 -10.45 -22.44
C LEU A 118 -4.86 -9.98 -22.77
N GLN A 119 -4.46 -8.87 -22.17
CA GLN A 119 -3.14 -8.27 -22.35
C GLN A 119 -2.40 -8.31 -21.03
N SER A 120 -1.07 -8.33 -21.07
CA SER A 120 -0.25 -8.15 -19.88
C SER A 120 0.57 -6.88 -19.98
N SER A 121 0.68 -6.14 -18.88
CA SER A 121 1.53 -4.95 -18.76
C SER A 121 2.42 -5.05 -17.53
N THR A 122 3.48 -4.25 -17.48
CA THR A 122 4.18 -3.97 -16.23
C THR A 122 3.18 -3.47 -15.20
N HIS A 123 3.25 -3.99 -13.97
CA HIS A 123 2.40 -3.48 -12.91
C HIS A 123 2.67 -1.99 -12.69
N ALA A 124 1.62 -1.17 -12.82
CA ALA A 124 1.69 0.23 -12.51
C ALA A 124 1.21 0.42 -11.06
N PRO A 125 2.12 0.73 -10.10
CA PRO A 125 1.71 0.97 -8.72
C PRO A 125 0.64 2.07 -8.70
N TYR A 126 -0.51 1.73 -8.15
CA TYR A 126 -1.71 2.56 -8.13
C TYR A 126 -1.43 3.86 -7.39
N VAL A 127 -1.86 5.01 -7.94
CA VAL A 127 -1.96 6.29 -7.21
C VAL A 127 -3.42 6.43 -6.79
N CYS A 128 -3.72 6.13 -5.52
CA CYS A 128 -5.11 5.97 -5.08
C CYS A 128 -5.95 7.27 -4.93
N ALA A 129 -5.54 8.35 -5.61
CA ALA A 129 -6.20 9.65 -5.59
C ALA A 129 -7.56 9.67 -6.30
N THR A 130 -7.87 8.69 -7.16
CA THR A 130 -8.98 8.80 -8.11
C THR A 130 -10.27 8.06 -7.71
N ASP A 131 -10.21 6.89 -7.05
CA ASP A 131 -11.40 6.00 -6.91
C ASP A 131 -11.70 5.44 -5.50
N GLY A 132 -11.00 5.90 -4.46
CA GLY A 132 -11.45 5.75 -3.06
C GLY A 132 -11.12 4.46 -2.29
N VAL A 133 -10.35 3.51 -2.85
CA VAL A 133 -9.84 2.35 -2.09
C VAL A 133 -8.40 2.06 -2.50
N CYS A 134 -7.46 2.05 -1.55
CA CYS A 134 -6.06 1.67 -1.78
C CYS A 134 -5.79 0.27 -1.23
N ALA A 135 -4.79 -0.43 -1.77
CA ALA A 135 -4.29 -1.69 -1.25
C ALA A 135 -2.92 -1.50 -0.60
N VAL A 136 -2.53 -2.47 0.24
CA VAL A 136 -1.14 -2.59 0.71
C VAL A 136 -0.23 -2.81 -0.49
N GLY A 137 0.79 -1.97 -0.62
CA GLY A 137 1.75 -1.92 -1.72
C GLY A 137 1.52 -0.78 -2.70
N ASP A 138 0.35 -0.14 -2.68
CA ASP A 138 0.05 0.99 -3.54
C ASP A 138 0.80 2.24 -3.11
N THR A 139 0.98 3.17 -4.05
CA THR A 139 1.54 4.50 -3.76
C THR A 139 0.39 5.47 -3.51
N SER A 140 0.33 6.14 -2.37
CA SER A 140 -0.75 7.10 -2.15
C SER A 140 -0.61 8.33 -3.06
N ALA A 141 -1.65 9.16 -3.11
CA ALA A 141 -1.61 10.48 -3.74
C ALA A 141 -0.42 11.34 -3.26
N SER A 142 0.04 11.10 -2.04
CA SER A 142 1.15 11.83 -1.44
C SER A 142 2.51 11.18 -1.70
N GLY A 143 2.55 10.07 -2.44
CA GLY A 143 3.75 9.40 -2.91
C GLY A 143 4.45 8.50 -1.90
N GLY A 144 3.85 8.23 -0.73
CA GLY A 144 4.28 7.15 0.15
C GLY A 144 3.73 5.80 -0.31
N THR A 145 4.31 4.71 0.16
CA THR A 145 3.83 3.35 -0.13
C THR A 145 3.04 2.81 1.06
N ILE A 146 1.82 2.36 0.81
CA ILE A 146 0.91 1.85 1.84
C ILE A 146 1.41 0.49 2.32
N PHE A 147 1.58 0.33 3.62
CA PHE A 147 2.01 -0.93 4.24
C PHE A 147 0.98 -1.56 5.16
N TYR A 148 -0.03 -0.79 5.57
CA TYR A 148 -1.10 -1.27 6.44
C TYR A 148 -2.45 -0.74 5.97
N TYR A 149 -3.46 -1.60 6.04
CA TYR A 149 -4.86 -1.26 5.80
C TYR A 149 -5.76 -1.94 6.84
N SER A 150 -6.77 -1.21 7.34
CA SER A 150 -7.84 -1.74 8.17
C SER A 150 -9.20 -1.41 7.57
N VAL A 151 -10.03 -2.41 7.30
CA VAL A 151 -11.44 -2.20 6.92
C VAL A 151 -12.23 -1.52 8.05
N ALA A 152 -11.93 -1.88 9.30
CA ALA A 152 -12.64 -1.40 10.48
C ALA A 152 -12.15 -0.02 10.99
N ALA A 153 -11.25 0.62 10.25
CA ALA A 153 -10.41 1.71 10.72
C ALA A 153 -9.53 1.34 11.92
N PHE A 154 -8.70 2.27 12.36
CA PHE A 154 -7.93 2.24 13.59
C PHE A 154 -7.73 3.66 14.10
N THR A 155 -7.30 3.79 15.36
CA THR A 155 -6.97 5.08 15.95
C THR A 155 -5.50 5.41 15.77
N GLU A 156 -5.19 6.53 15.12
CA GLU A 156 -3.88 7.17 15.19
C GLU A 156 -4.02 8.49 15.94
N THR A 157 -3.49 8.55 17.16
CA THR A 157 -3.77 9.66 18.07
C THR A 157 -3.13 10.95 17.57
N GLY A 158 -3.95 11.97 17.31
CA GLY A 158 -3.52 13.31 16.93
C GLY A 158 -3.42 13.58 15.42
N THR A 159 -3.63 12.58 14.57
CA THR A 159 -3.74 12.79 13.11
C THR A 159 -5.12 13.34 12.73
N ALA A 160 -5.25 13.79 11.48
CA ALA A 160 -6.53 14.28 10.95
C ALA A 160 -7.62 13.20 10.87
N CYS A 161 -7.25 11.94 10.61
CA CYS A 161 -8.18 10.81 10.56
C CYS A 161 -8.59 10.31 11.96
N ALA A 162 -7.83 10.64 13.01
CA ALA A 162 -8.13 10.30 14.40
C ALA A 162 -8.47 8.80 14.59
N SER A 163 -9.70 8.47 15.02
CA SER A 163 -10.18 7.09 15.19
C SER A 163 -10.68 6.42 13.91
N ASN A 164 -10.62 7.13 12.78
CA ASN A 164 -11.12 6.72 11.48
C ASN A 164 -10.00 6.57 10.44
N CYS A 165 -8.77 6.28 10.88
CA CYS A 165 -7.65 6.04 9.97
C CYS A 165 -7.80 4.65 9.35
N HIS A 166 -7.61 4.53 8.05
CA HIS A 166 -7.69 3.25 7.35
C HIS A 166 -6.34 2.77 6.87
N TYR A 167 -5.39 3.69 6.63
CA TYR A 167 -4.12 3.38 6.00
C TYR A 167 -2.93 3.86 6.83
N LEU A 168 -1.83 3.10 6.78
CA LEU A 168 -0.49 3.64 7.04
C LEU A 168 0.37 3.47 5.80
N GLU A 169 1.15 4.49 5.50
CA GLU A 169 2.15 4.47 4.44
C GLU A 169 3.52 4.91 4.95
N TYR A 170 4.58 4.44 4.30
CA TYR A 170 5.95 4.88 4.55
C TYR A 170 6.45 5.79 3.44
N ALA A 171 7.31 6.74 3.78
CA ALA A 171 7.88 7.65 2.80
C ALA A 171 8.89 6.96 1.87
N PRO A 172 9.08 7.42 0.63
CA PRO A 172 10.08 6.89 -0.29
C PRO A 172 11.50 6.82 0.29
N LEU A 173 12.37 6.00 -0.31
CA LEU A 173 13.78 5.93 0.05
C LEU A 173 14.50 7.29 0.02
N THR A 174 14.04 8.19 -0.84
CA THR A 174 14.62 9.51 -1.06
C THR A 174 13.94 10.63 -0.27
N TRP A 175 13.20 10.31 0.80
CA TRP A 175 12.39 11.29 1.54
C TRP A 175 13.19 12.47 2.13
N MET A 176 14.50 12.32 2.37
CA MET A 176 15.42 13.43 2.69
C MET A 176 16.57 13.58 1.70
N GLY A 177 16.28 13.50 0.41
CA GLY A 177 17.27 13.65 -0.66
C GLY A 177 17.71 12.31 -1.24
N THR A 178 18.81 12.29 -1.98
CA THR A 178 19.06 11.23 -2.98
C THR A 178 19.29 9.82 -2.43
N SER A 179 19.46 9.60 -1.13
CA SER A 179 19.69 8.24 -0.57
C SER A 179 19.40 8.06 0.94
N ALA A 180 18.79 9.02 1.64
CA ALA A 180 18.94 9.06 3.09
C ALA A 180 17.70 8.59 3.88
N GLU A 181 17.79 7.38 4.43
CA GLU A 181 17.08 6.99 5.66
C GLU A 181 17.86 7.42 6.92
N GLY A 182 18.85 8.29 6.79
CA GLY A 182 19.78 8.64 7.87
C GLY A 182 21.16 8.05 7.71
N PRO A 183 21.98 8.11 8.78
CA PRO A 183 21.54 8.06 10.18
C PRO A 183 21.17 9.41 10.83
N TYR A 184 20.20 9.42 11.74
CA TYR A 184 19.75 10.57 12.55
C TYR A 184 19.68 10.23 14.03
N ASN A 185 19.87 11.20 14.93
CA ASN A 185 19.66 10.98 16.36
C ASN A 185 18.16 10.81 16.69
N PHE A 186 17.84 10.01 17.70
CA PHE A 186 16.47 9.82 18.18
C PHE A 186 15.84 11.16 18.59
N PHE A 187 16.58 11.96 19.35
CA PHE A 187 16.21 13.28 19.85
C PHE A 187 17.47 14.15 19.82
N GLN A 188 17.37 15.38 19.34
CA GLN A 188 18.47 16.33 19.31
C GLN A 188 17.97 17.78 19.28
N THR A 189 18.51 18.63 20.16
CA THR A 189 18.31 20.08 20.10
C THR A 189 19.36 20.76 19.20
N VAL A 190 19.17 22.04 18.86
CA VAL A 190 20.20 22.87 18.20
C VAL A 190 21.52 22.96 18.98
N SER A 191 21.47 22.78 20.31
CA SER A 191 22.64 22.80 21.19
C SER A 191 23.27 21.42 21.41
N ASN A 192 22.89 20.41 20.61
CA ASN A 192 23.34 19.03 20.75
C ASN A 192 22.99 18.38 22.10
N THR A 193 21.83 18.72 22.66
CA THR A 193 21.26 18.02 23.81
C THR A 193 20.50 16.78 23.32
N TYR A 194 20.70 15.66 24.01
CA TYR A 194 20.06 14.37 23.72
C TYR A 194 19.06 13.98 24.84
N ALA A 195 18.27 12.94 24.63
CA ALA A 195 17.23 12.52 25.56
C ALA A 195 17.82 11.75 26.78
N GLY A 196 18.52 12.47 27.67
CA GLY A 196 19.12 11.90 28.88
C GLY A 196 18.12 11.53 29.99
N SER A 197 16.93 12.14 29.96
CA SER A 197 15.83 11.85 30.89
C SER A 197 14.68 11.15 30.17
N LEU A 198 13.82 10.47 30.92
CA LEU A 198 12.60 9.91 30.36
C LEU A 198 11.67 11.04 29.88
N ILE A 199 11.31 11.01 28.60
CA ILE A 199 10.27 11.87 28.04
C ILE A 199 8.95 11.11 28.16
N SER A 200 8.17 11.46 29.19
CA SER A 200 6.87 10.85 29.48
C SER A 200 5.84 11.12 28.39
N GLY A 201 4.90 10.19 28.21
CA GLY A 201 3.80 10.34 27.23
C GLY A 201 4.09 9.77 25.85
N THR A 202 5.26 9.12 25.66
CA THR A 202 5.47 8.22 24.52
C THR A 202 5.00 6.81 24.87
N PHE A 203 4.37 6.14 23.93
CA PHE A 203 3.82 4.79 24.08
C PHE A 203 4.35 3.84 22.99
N ASP A 204 4.19 2.54 23.18
CA ASP A 204 4.69 1.53 22.24
C ASP A 204 3.59 0.85 21.42
N ASN A 205 2.33 1.18 21.66
CA ASN A 205 1.17 0.59 21.02
C ASN A 205 0.97 1.11 19.60
N PHE A 206 0.27 0.31 18.80
CA PHE A 206 -0.18 0.72 17.47
C PHE A 206 -1.12 1.95 17.60
N GLY A 207 -0.95 2.95 16.74
CA GLY A 207 -1.74 4.17 16.78
C GLY A 207 -1.13 5.32 17.58
N SER A 208 0.12 5.18 18.04
CA SER A 208 0.77 6.13 18.95
C SER A 208 1.89 6.93 18.32
N GLY A 209 2.39 6.53 17.14
CA GLY A 209 3.59 7.12 16.55
C GLY A 209 3.47 8.63 16.31
N TYR A 210 2.30 9.09 15.85
CA TYR A 210 2.08 10.52 15.64
C TYR A 210 2.13 11.30 16.95
N ASN A 211 1.38 10.85 17.97
CA ASN A 211 1.36 11.50 19.28
C ASN A 211 2.74 11.47 19.95
N ASN A 212 3.46 10.34 19.89
CA ASN A 212 4.82 10.22 20.41
C ASN A 212 5.76 11.24 19.74
N THR A 213 5.68 11.36 18.42
CA THR A 213 6.48 12.33 17.66
C THR A 213 6.17 13.76 18.11
N ALA A 214 4.89 14.08 18.32
CA ALA A 214 4.49 15.40 18.84
C ALA A 214 5.00 15.64 20.27
N VAL A 215 4.94 14.64 21.16
CA VAL A 215 5.47 14.70 22.53
C VAL A 215 6.97 14.95 22.54
N LEU A 216 7.74 14.28 21.69
CA LEU A 216 9.19 14.47 21.60
C LEU A 216 9.55 15.89 21.11
N ILE A 217 8.81 16.43 20.14
CA ILE A 217 8.99 17.81 19.68
C ILE A 217 8.61 18.81 20.79
N ALA A 218 7.50 18.58 21.49
CA ALA A 218 7.08 19.41 22.62
C ALA A 218 8.10 19.37 23.78
N ALA A 219 8.81 18.26 23.95
CA ALA A 219 9.92 18.13 24.90
C ALA A 219 11.21 18.81 24.44
N GLY A 220 11.23 19.42 23.24
CA GLY A 220 12.33 20.25 22.75
C GLY A 220 13.13 19.66 21.59
N ASP A 221 12.69 18.56 20.96
CA ASP A 221 13.36 18.07 19.75
C ASP A 221 13.29 19.11 18.64
N THR A 222 14.43 19.44 18.04
CA THR A 222 14.52 20.39 16.91
C THR A 222 15.31 19.86 15.72
N GLN A 223 16.13 18.83 15.92
CA GLN A 223 17.05 18.28 14.92
C GLN A 223 17.04 16.74 14.85
N GLY A 224 16.36 16.07 15.79
CA GLY A 224 16.26 14.62 15.83
C GLY A 224 15.29 14.06 14.79
N ALA A 225 15.08 12.74 14.86
CA ALA A 225 14.14 12.02 14.03
C ALA A 225 12.71 12.62 14.05
N PRO A 226 12.13 13.00 15.21
CA PRO A 226 10.80 13.60 15.28
C PRO A 226 10.65 14.88 14.46
N SER A 227 11.51 15.89 14.65
CA SER A 227 11.44 17.14 13.89
C SER A 227 11.62 16.92 12.40
N ARG A 228 12.53 16.01 12.01
CA ARG A 228 12.78 15.68 10.59
C ARG A 228 11.58 15.02 9.94
N ALA A 229 10.95 14.06 10.63
CA ALA A 229 9.73 13.44 10.15
C ALA A 229 8.62 14.49 9.94
N LYS A 230 8.40 15.40 10.91
CA LYS A 230 7.35 16.43 10.79
C LYS A 230 7.63 17.48 9.72
N ALA A 231 8.90 17.80 9.46
CA ALA A 231 9.30 18.74 8.42
C ALA A 231 9.20 18.16 7.00
N TYR A 232 9.00 16.85 6.86
CA TYR A 232 8.90 16.22 5.56
C TYR A 232 7.61 16.65 4.84
N THR A 233 7.76 17.18 3.63
CA THR A 233 6.66 17.74 2.82
C THR A 233 5.95 16.69 1.97
N GLY A 234 6.54 15.49 1.80
CA GLY A 234 6.12 14.52 0.79
C GLY A 234 6.63 14.86 -0.62
N PRO A 235 6.71 13.87 -1.53
CA PRO A 235 7.08 14.09 -2.94
C PRO A 235 5.94 14.70 -3.76
N ASN A 236 4.67 14.45 -3.38
CA ASN A 236 3.48 14.82 -4.15
C ASN A 236 2.48 15.56 -3.23
N GLY A 237 2.19 16.81 -3.54
CA GLY A 237 1.37 17.67 -2.67
C GLY A 237 2.10 18.06 -1.37
N ASP A 238 1.61 19.08 -0.69
CA ASP A 238 2.15 19.47 0.62
C ASP A 238 1.49 18.66 1.73
N THR A 239 2.26 17.76 2.33
CA THR A 239 1.86 16.91 3.46
C THR A 239 2.67 17.21 4.71
N THR A 240 3.26 18.41 4.77
CA THR A 240 4.01 18.90 5.91
C THR A 240 3.22 18.74 7.19
N GLY A 241 3.88 18.24 8.24
CA GLY A 241 3.26 18.01 9.53
C GLY A 241 2.37 16.77 9.59
N GLN A 242 2.19 15.98 8.52
CA GLN A 242 1.41 14.74 8.59
C GLN A 242 2.28 13.50 8.85
N TRP A 243 3.56 13.58 8.52
CA TRP A 243 4.53 12.51 8.68
C TRP A 243 5.11 12.45 10.10
N PHE A 244 5.39 11.24 10.58
CA PHE A 244 5.86 11.00 11.94
C PHE A 244 6.79 9.80 12.04
N VAL A 245 7.51 9.70 13.16
CA VAL A 245 8.33 8.53 13.47
C VAL A 245 7.40 7.44 14.02
N PRO A 246 7.40 6.23 13.43
CA PRO A 246 6.48 5.17 13.84
C PRO A 246 6.69 4.77 15.30
N SER A 247 5.62 4.41 16.01
CA SER A 247 5.72 3.65 17.25
C SER A 247 6.38 2.30 16.99
N ARG A 248 6.80 1.62 18.06
CA ARG A 248 7.37 0.28 17.95
C ARG A 248 6.42 -0.71 17.27
N PHE A 249 5.13 -0.67 17.57
CA PHE A 249 4.15 -1.58 16.96
C PHE A 249 3.80 -1.22 15.51
N GLU A 250 3.80 0.05 15.14
CA GLU A 250 3.66 0.46 13.73
C GLU A 250 4.87 0.05 12.89
N LEU A 251 6.09 0.21 13.42
CA LEU A 251 7.31 -0.19 12.71
C LEU A 251 7.41 -1.72 12.58
N ASN A 252 6.92 -2.45 13.58
CA ASN A 252 6.73 -3.89 13.53
C ASN A 252 5.77 -4.29 12.40
N ALA A 253 4.61 -3.62 12.31
CA ALA A 253 3.65 -3.86 11.23
C ALA A 253 4.24 -3.55 9.85
N LEU A 254 5.05 -2.49 9.73
CA LEU A 254 5.80 -2.21 8.50
C LEU A 254 6.76 -3.34 8.15
N TYR A 255 7.52 -3.85 9.13
CA TYR A 255 8.44 -4.94 8.84
C TYR A 255 7.71 -6.18 8.31
N ASP A 256 6.58 -6.54 8.94
CA ASP A 256 5.83 -7.76 8.62
C ASP A 256 4.97 -7.62 7.35
N SER A 257 4.81 -6.40 6.83
CA SER A 257 4.06 -6.11 5.62
C SER A 257 4.77 -6.57 4.36
N ALA A 258 4.01 -7.13 3.42
CA ALA A 258 4.49 -7.45 2.07
C ALA A 258 4.98 -6.19 1.32
N ALA A 259 4.50 -5.00 1.67
CA ALA A 259 4.95 -3.76 1.06
C ALA A 259 6.44 -3.47 1.34
N LYS A 260 7.01 -4.00 2.42
CA LYS A 260 8.44 -3.81 2.76
C LYS A 260 9.36 -4.19 1.60
N SER A 261 9.05 -5.26 0.86
CA SER A 261 9.90 -5.73 -0.25
C SER A 261 9.79 -4.89 -1.53
N LEU A 262 8.89 -3.91 -1.59
CA LEU A 262 8.73 -3.02 -2.74
C LEU A 262 9.76 -1.89 -2.76
N THR A 263 10.54 -1.74 -1.69
CA THR A 263 11.65 -0.81 -1.63
C THR A 263 12.81 -1.40 -0.86
N THR A 264 13.98 -0.78 -0.97
CA THR A 264 15.12 -1.14 -0.16
C THR A 264 14.98 -0.49 1.23
N PHE A 265 14.96 -1.34 2.24
CA PHE A 265 15.28 -0.98 3.62
C PHE A 265 16.68 -1.49 3.92
N ASN A 266 17.53 -0.63 4.47
CA ASN A 266 18.85 -1.05 4.90
C ASN A 266 18.74 -2.07 6.06
N PRO A 267 19.59 -3.11 6.10
CA PRO A 267 19.58 -4.10 7.16
C PRO A 267 20.25 -3.56 8.44
N SER A 268 19.62 -2.58 9.10
CA SER A 268 20.15 -1.95 10.33
C SER A 268 19.03 -1.61 11.31
N ASP A 269 19.38 -1.01 12.45
CA ASP A 269 18.42 -0.44 13.39
C ASP A 269 17.75 0.82 12.84
N TYR A 270 16.43 0.88 13.04
CA TYR A 270 15.57 2.01 12.75
C TYR A 270 14.95 2.53 14.04
N HIS A 271 14.95 3.85 14.18
CA HIS A 271 14.25 4.53 15.26
C HIS A 271 12.77 4.24 15.24
N THR A 272 12.23 4.01 16.43
CA THR A 272 10.81 4.20 16.73
C THR A 272 10.66 5.52 17.50
N SER A 273 9.44 6.02 17.67
CA SER A 273 9.14 7.18 18.51
C SER A 273 8.97 6.85 20.00
N THR A 274 9.26 5.61 20.41
CA THR A 274 8.99 5.10 21.75
C THR A 274 10.21 5.23 22.66
N MET A 275 10.08 5.90 23.82
CA MET A 275 11.07 5.84 24.90
C MET A 275 11.02 4.49 25.61
N ALA A 276 12.17 3.92 25.94
CA ALA A 276 12.26 2.68 26.72
C ALA A 276 12.40 2.95 28.22
N SER A 277 13.25 3.92 28.58
CA SER A 277 13.55 4.35 29.94
C SER A 277 14.33 5.67 29.88
N ALA A 278 14.80 6.20 31.02
CA ALA A 278 15.68 7.37 31.02
C ALA A 278 16.97 7.08 30.23
N GLY A 279 17.26 7.89 29.21
CA GLY A 279 18.43 7.70 28.35
C GLY A 279 18.33 6.59 27.31
N GLN A 280 17.20 5.88 27.22
CA GLN A 280 17.02 4.77 26.28
C GLN A 280 15.79 4.94 25.39
N CYS A 281 15.96 4.72 24.08
CA CYS A 281 14.89 4.67 23.10
C CYS A 281 14.74 3.26 22.52
N LYS A 282 13.58 2.97 21.92
CA LYS A 282 13.34 1.71 21.21
C LYS A 282 13.72 1.81 19.74
N SER A 283 14.32 0.75 19.21
CA SER A 283 14.58 0.57 17.78
C SER A 283 14.09 -0.78 17.28
N LEU A 284 13.91 -0.91 15.96
CA LEU A 284 13.70 -2.18 15.28
C LEU A 284 14.84 -2.45 14.31
N ASN A 285 15.46 -3.62 14.40
CA ASN A 285 16.48 -4.04 13.46
C ASN A 285 15.85 -4.70 12.22
N PHE A 286 16.07 -4.10 11.04
CA PHE A 286 15.47 -4.52 9.79
C PHE A 286 16.14 -5.74 9.13
N GLN A 287 17.27 -6.19 9.67
CA GLN A 287 17.95 -7.43 9.24
C GLN A 287 17.32 -8.68 9.85
N ASN A 288 16.91 -8.61 11.12
CA ASN A 288 16.57 -9.80 11.91
C ASN A 288 15.29 -9.65 12.76
N ARG A 289 14.50 -8.60 12.55
CA ARG A 289 13.24 -8.32 13.24
C ARG A 289 13.35 -8.04 14.75
N SER A 290 14.56 -7.82 15.27
CA SER A 290 14.79 -7.66 16.71
C SER A 290 14.38 -6.28 17.21
N ASN A 291 13.60 -6.24 18.28
CA ASN A 291 13.25 -5.02 19.00
C ASN A 291 14.33 -4.75 20.04
N ASN A 292 15.00 -3.61 19.96
CA ASN A 292 16.13 -3.26 20.83
C ASN A 292 15.80 -2.04 21.69
N ALA A 293 16.58 -1.85 22.76
CA ALA A 293 16.67 -0.60 23.49
C ALA A 293 18.08 -0.04 23.29
N GLN A 294 18.17 1.19 22.79
CA GLN A 294 19.43 1.84 22.44
C GLN A 294 19.65 3.07 23.30
N ASN A 295 20.92 3.41 23.56
CA ASN A 295 21.26 4.64 24.24
C ASN A 295 20.94 5.84 23.33
N CYS A 296 20.04 6.72 23.79
CA CYS A 296 19.66 7.96 23.13
C CYS A 296 20.02 9.22 23.94
N SER A 297 20.82 9.07 25.00
CA SER A 297 21.38 10.19 25.78
C SER A 297 22.70 10.72 25.22
N VAL A 298 23.15 10.18 24.08
CA VAL A 298 24.41 10.53 23.41
C VAL A 298 24.18 10.64 21.90
N ASN A 299 25.20 11.11 21.17
CA ASN A 299 25.20 11.06 19.72
C ASN A 299 25.28 9.61 19.23
N ASN A 300 24.13 9.02 18.92
CA ASN A 300 24.00 7.63 18.49
C ASN A 300 22.93 7.54 17.38
N PRO A 301 23.28 7.94 16.16
CA PRO A 301 22.30 8.10 15.11
C PRO A 301 21.99 6.75 14.42
N TYR A 302 20.71 6.47 14.21
CA TYR A 302 20.18 5.29 13.51
C TYR A 302 19.32 5.70 12.33
N ARG A 303 18.87 4.72 11.55
CA ARG A 303 17.99 5.00 10.42
C ARG A 303 16.58 5.36 10.87
N MET A 304 15.83 5.99 9.97
CA MET A 304 14.45 6.34 10.18
C MET A 304 13.78 6.46 8.82
N ARG A 305 12.56 5.92 8.71
CA ARG A 305 11.67 6.16 7.59
C ARG A 305 10.31 6.59 8.16
N PRO A 306 9.86 7.82 7.88
CA PRO A 306 8.64 8.32 8.49
C PRO A 306 7.45 7.62 7.86
N ILE A 307 6.38 7.54 8.65
CA ILE A 307 5.10 7.04 8.20
C ILE A 307 4.03 8.12 8.31
N ARG A 308 2.90 7.90 7.65
CA ARG A 308 1.71 8.75 7.72
C ARG A 308 0.46 7.89 7.81
N ALA A 309 -0.53 8.36 8.57
CA ALA A 309 -1.85 7.76 8.67
C ALA A 309 -2.92 8.63 8.02
N TRP A 310 -3.91 8.00 7.41
CA TRP A 310 -5.06 8.67 6.79
C TRP A 310 -6.25 7.74 6.58
#